data_AF-A0A9W6T6C5-F1
#
_entry.id   AF-A0A9W6T6C5-F1
#
_cell.length_a   1.000
_cell.length_b   1.000
_cell.length_c   1.000
_cell.angle_alpha   90.00
_cell.angle_beta   90.00
_cell.angle_gamma   90.00
#
_symmetry.space_group_name_H-M   'P 1'
#
loop_
_entity.id
_entity.type
_entity.pdbx_description
1 polymer ?
#
loop_
_entity_poly.entity_id
_entity_poly.type
_entity_poly.pdbx_seq_one_letter_code
_entity_poly.pdbx_strand_id
1 'polypeptide(L)'
;MSELQKAIDEIVEQFNVSEETLQKGVDHFIKLADKGLEGNDDEYGLPMIPTFVTSIPTGEEKGILLAADLGGTNFRVCSVELLGNHKFHLIQSKNPIPVDLMSGTSDGLFSYLASKVAQFVESHHGEKVIEDASDKLKLGFTFSFPVDQTSLDSGKLIRWTKGFNIPDCVDKDIVALLQTHLDKQKVPVTVAALANDTVGTLLSRAYSAGAVAGGKQGETKIGAIFGTGTNGAYPEKLENIKKLPKEVYEDLKAKGVKTMQIKVSIYSRKELVVCS
;
A
#
# COMPACT_ATOMS: atom_id res chain seq x y z
N MET A 1 34.57 35.21 -17.55
CA MET A 1 33.87 34.48 -16.47
C MET A 1 34.83 34.29 -15.31
N SER A 2 34.37 34.39 -14.06
CA SER A 2 35.18 34.03 -12.90
C SER A 2 35.39 32.52 -12.83
N GLU A 3 36.44 32.04 -12.17
CA GLU A 3 36.64 30.60 -11.93
C GLU A 3 35.47 29.98 -11.18
N LEU A 4 34.85 30.74 -10.26
CA LEU A 4 33.64 30.33 -9.55
C LEU A 4 32.47 30.08 -10.50
N GLN A 5 32.24 30.97 -11.49
CA GLN A 5 31.14 30.79 -12.44
C GLN A 5 31.34 29.52 -13.27
N LYS A 6 32.58 29.26 -13.72
CA LYS A 6 32.91 28.06 -14.48
C LYS A 6 32.65 26.79 -13.67
N ALA A 7 33.04 26.76 -12.40
CA ALA A 7 32.78 25.64 -11.52
C ALA A 7 31.27 25.41 -11.27
N ILE A 8 30.49 26.49 -11.13
CA ILE A 8 29.02 26.40 -11.00
C ILE A 8 28.41 25.80 -12.28
N ASP A 9 28.82 26.27 -13.46
CA ASP A 9 28.29 25.79 -14.74
C ASP A 9 28.61 24.30 -14.95
N GLU A 10 29.83 23.85 -14.61
CA GLU A 10 30.23 22.44 -14.65
C GLU A 10 29.43 21.56 -13.68
N ILE A 11 29.04 22.08 -12.52
CA ILE A 11 28.16 21.37 -11.57
C ILE A 11 26.74 21.30 -12.13
N VAL A 12 26.19 22.41 -12.61
CA VAL A 12 24.82 22.47 -13.15
C VAL A 12 24.65 21.50 -14.32
N GLU A 13 25.64 21.43 -15.22
CA GLU A 13 25.59 20.53 -16.37
C GLU A 13 25.54 19.05 -15.96
N GLN A 14 26.14 18.65 -14.83
CA GLN A 14 26.07 17.27 -14.33
C GLN A 14 24.67 16.86 -13.87
N PHE A 15 23.81 17.82 -13.50
CA PHE A 15 22.41 17.57 -13.13
C PHE A 15 21.45 17.75 -14.31
N ASN A 16 21.95 18.15 -15.47
CA ASN A 16 21.14 18.30 -16.67
C ASN A 16 20.72 16.92 -17.20
N VAL A 17 19.41 16.71 -17.32
CA VAL A 17 18.85 15.48 -17.90
C VAL A 17 18.26 15.84 -19.26
N SER A 18 18.97 15.47 -20.33
CA SER A 18 18.48 15.67 -21.68
C SER A 18 17.25 14.80 -21.97
N GLU A 19 16.44 15.21 -22.95
CA GLU A 19 15.29 14.44 -23.43
C GLU A 19 15.70 13.03 -23.89
N GLU A 20 16.85 12.91 -24.56
CA GLU A 20 17.40 11.62 -25.00
C GLU A 20 17.73 10.70 -23.81
N THR A 21 18.36 11.25 -22.76
CA THR A 21 18.67 10.49 -21.54
C THR A 21 17.40 10.06 -20.82
N LEU A 22 16.40 10.95 -20.76
CA LEU A 22 15.10 10.64 -20.16
C LEU A 22 14.39 9.51 -20.92
N GLN A 23 14.34 9.56 -22.25
CA GLN A 23 13.70 8.53 -23.07
C GLN A 23 14.40 7.17 -22.90
N LYS A 24 15.74 7.13 -22.90
CA LYS A 24 16.50 5.91 -22.60
C LYS A 24 16.17 5.35 -21.21
N GLY A 25 16.00 6.21 -20.22
CA GLY A 25 15.58 5.84 -18.87
C GLY A 25 14.18 5.22 -18.84
N VAL A 26 13.22 5.80 -19.57
CA VAL A 26 11.84 5.29 -19.70
C VAL A 26 11.83 3.91 -20.37
N ASP A 27 12.51 3.76 -21.51
CA ASP A 27 12.55 2.49 -22.24
C ASP A 27 13.19 1.39 -21.39
N HIS A 28 14.25 1.74 -20.65
CA HIS A 28 14.89 0.81 -19.73
C HIS A 28 13.96 0.44 -18.58
N PHE A 29 13.26 1.41 -17.99
CA PHE A 29 12.29 1.16 -16.91
C PHE A 29 11.18 0.20 -17.35
N ILE A 30 10.60 0.41 -18.53
CA ILE A 30 9.56 -0.47 -19.09
C ILE A 30 10.10 -1.88 -19.27
N LYS A 31 11.32 -2.03 -19.82
CA LYS A 31 11.96 -3.34 -19.98
C LYS A 31 12.14 -4.07 -18.63
N LEU A 32 12.54 -3.37 -17.58
CA LEU A 32 12.71 -3.98 -16.25
C LEU A 32 11.36 -4.28 -15.58
N ALA A 33 10.32 -3.50 -15.87
CA ALA A 33 8.96 -3.74 -15.43
C ALA A 33 8.39 -5.02 -16.08
N ASP A 34 8.51 -5.17 -17.41
CA ASP A 34 8.05 -6.34 -18.14
C ASP A 34 8.71 -7.63 -17.60
N LYS A 35 10.04 -7.61 -17.44
CA LYS A 35 10.79 -8.69 -16.80
C LYS A 35 10.30 -9.01 -15.39
N GLY A 36 9.97 -7.97 -14.61
CA GLY A 36 9.44 -8.09 -13.27
C GLY A 36 8.04 -8.72 -13.20
N LEU A 37 7.26 -8.65 -14.27
CA LEU A 37 5.96 -9.31 -14.41
C LEU A 37 6.08 -10.76 -14.88
N GLU A 38 7.15 -11.10 -15.59
CA GLU A 38 7.42 -12.46 -16.09
C GLU A 38 7.73 -13.45 -14.96
N GLY A 39 8.48 -13.02 -13.94
CA GLY A 39 8.91 -13.89 -12.85
C GLY A 39 9.70 -13.17 -11.77
N ASN A 40 10.02 -13.89 -10.69
CA ASN A 40 10.85 -13.36 -9.61
C ASN A 40 12.35 -13.69 -9.79
N ASP A 41 12.71 -14.48 -10.80
CA ASP A 41 14.05 -15.03 -10.99
C ASP A 41 15.06 -14.05 -11.60
N ASP A 42 14.59 -12.97 -12.24
CA ASP A 42 15.48 -11.92 -12.77
C ASP A 42 15.89 -10.95 -11.66
N GLU A 43 17.16 -11.02 -11.23
CA GLU A 43 17.75 -10.13 -10.22
C GLU A 43 17.66 -8.64 -10.62
N TYR A 44 17.59 -8.35 -11.92
CA TYR A 44 17.51 -7.01 -12.46
C TYR A 44 16.07 -6.53 -12.71
N GLY A 45 15.09 -7.44 -12.69
CA GLY A 45 13.67 -7.11 -12.85
C GLY A 45 13.13 -6.30 -11.68
N LEU A 46 12.25 -5.33 -11.97
CA LEU A 46 11.54 -4.59 -10.93
C LEU A 46 10.65 -5.56 -10.12
N PRO A 47 10.43 -5.34 -8.81
CA PRO A 47 9.62 -6.26 -8.00
C PRO A 47 8.15 -6.43 -8.47
N MET A 48 7.56 -5.45 -9.17
CA MET A 48 6.22 -5.50 -9.80
C MET A 48 5.17 -6.31 -9.01
N ILE A 49 4.89 -5.93 -7.78
CA ILE A 49 4.20 -6.77 -6.79
C ILE A 49 2.68 -6.82 -7.08
N PRO A 50 2.07 -8.01 -7.28
CA PRO A 50 0.62 -8.16 -7.39
C PRO A 50 -0.08 -7.84 -6.07
N THR A 51 -1.03 -6.91 -6.11
CA THR A 51 -1.69 -6.39 -4.89
C THR A 51 -3.04 -7.04 -4.60
N PHE A 52 -3.53 -7.86 -5.53
CA PHE A 52 -4.86 -8.49 -5.49
C PHE A 52 -6.05 -7.51 -5.46
N VAL A 53 -5.79 -6.21 -5.60
CA VAL A 53 -6.82 -5.21 -5.86
C VAL A 53 -7.15 -5.22 -7.35
N THR A 54 -8.37 -5.63 -7.70
CA THR A 54 -8.80 -5.89 -9.08
C THR A 54 -9.77 -4.86 -9.64
N SER A 55 -10.25 -3.94 -8.81
CA SER A 55 -11.18 -2.89 -9.20
C SER A 55 -10.67 -1.51 -8.79
N ILE A 56 -11.13 -0.50 -9.54
CA ILE A 56 -10.97 0.92 -9.22
C ILE A 56 -12.36 1.41 -8.78
N PRO A 57 -12.44 2.22 -7.71
CA PRO A 57 -13.73 2.75 -7.27
C PRO A 57 -14.38 3.62 -8.33
N THR A 58 -15.70 3.50 -8.40
CA THR A 58 -16.58 4.25 -9.29
C THR A 58 -16.89 5.64 -8.77
N GLY A 59 -16.83 5.83 -7.45
CA GLY A 59 -17.30 7.04 -6.77
C GLY A 59 -18.73 6.92 -6.24
N GLU A 60 -19.45 5.87 -6.60
CA GLU A 60 -20.83 5.61 -6.15
C GLU A 60 -20.92 4.70 -4.93
N GLU A 61 -19.78 4.16 -4.49
CA GLU A 61 -19.71 3.32 -3.31
C GLU A 61 -20.26 4.06 -2.07
N LYS A 62 -20.94 3.30 -1.20
CA LYS A 62 -21.52 3.81 0.05
C LYS A 62 -21.19 2.89 1.21
N GLY A 63 -21.23 3.44 2.41
CA GLY A 63 -21.02 2.70 3.66
C GLY A 63 -19.75 3.12 4.38
N ILE A 64 -19.51 2.48 5.51
CA ILE A 64 -18.41 2.83 6.42
C ILE A 64 -17.32 1.77 6.32
N LEU A 65 -16.10 2.24 6.12
CA LEU A 65 -14.89 1.42 6.11
C LEU A 65 -13.88 2.01 7.09
N LEU A 66 -13.14 1.15 7.78
CA LEU A 66 -11.99 1.56 8.54
C LEU A 66 -10.73 1.43 7.70
N ALA A 67 -9.73 2.27 7.96
CA ALA A 67 -8.37 2.00 7.54
C ALA A 67 -7.41 2.21 8.70
N ALA A 68 -6.39 1.34 8.75
CA ALA A 68 -5.27 1.47 9.67
C ALA A 68 -3.98 1.61 8.88
N ASP A 69 -3.12 2.54 9.26
CA ASP A 69 -1.84 2.81 8.59
C ASP A 69 -0.71 2.76 9.60
N LEU A 70 0.16 1.75 9.44
CA LEU A 70 1.38 1.62 10.22
C LEU A 70 2.53 2.37 9.53
N GLY A 71 2.69 3.64 9.94
CA GLY A 71 3.81 4.47 9.54
C GLY A 71 5.10 4.17 10.32
N GLY A 72 6.18 4.88 9.98
CA GLY A 72 7.48 4.72 10.66
C GLY A 72 7.53 5.24 12.09
N THR A 73 6.61 6.13 12.47
CA THR A 73 6.61 6.81 13.79
C THR A 73 5.23 6.85 14.43
N ASN A 74 4.18 6.71 13.63
CA ASN A 74 2.81 6.84 14.09
C ASN A 74 1.95 5.76 13.44
N PHE A 75 1.00 5.26 14.22
CA PHE A 75 -0.10 4.45 13.77
C PHE A 75 -1.34 5.33 13.62
N ARG A 76 -1.96 5.30 12.45
CA ARG A 76 -3.20 6.03 12.19
C ARG A 76 -4.37 5.06 12.07
N VAL A 77 -5.49 5.43 12.65
CA VAL A 77 -6.77 4.73 12.43
C VAL A 77 -7.76 5.76 11.93
N CYS A 78 -8.45 5.46 10.84
CA CYS A 78 -9.50 6.32 10.30
C CYS A 78 -10.76 5.56 9.96
N SER A 79 -11.88 6.28 10.00
CA SER A 79 -13.18 5.86 9.49
C SER A 79 -13.50 6.71 8.27
N VAL A 80 -13.82 6.03 7.18
CA VAL A 80 -14.24 6.63 5.92
C VAL A 80 -15.69 6.26 5.70
N GLU A 81 -16.58 7.24 5.80
CA GLU A 81 -17.97 7.09 5.40
C GLU A 81 -18.11 7.54 3.95
N LEU A 82 -18.31 6.59 3.05
CA LEU A 82 -18.56 6.84 1.63
C LEU A 82 -20.04 7.20 1.46
N LEU A 83 -20.30 8.34 0.82
CA LEU A 83 -21.64 8.89 0.62
C LEU A 83 -22.15 8.70 -0.83
N GLY A 84 -21.36 8.10 -1.70
CA GLY A 84 -21.54 8.10 -3.14
C GLY A 84 -21.27 9.47 -3.77
N ASN A 85 -21.47 9.60 -5.08
CA ASN A 85 -21.19 10.82 -5.85
C ASN A 85 -19.81 11.44 -5.52
N HIS A 86 -18.78 10.62 -5.35
CA HIS A 86 -17.41 11.05 -5.03
C HIS A 86 -17.25 11.77 -3.69
N LYS A 87 -18.24 11.70 -2.79
CA LYS A 87 -18.23 12.35 -1.48
C LYS A 87 -17.93 11.35 -0.38
N PHE A 88 -17.22 11.81 0.64
CA PHE A 88 -16.94 11.02 1.84
C PHE A 88 -16.78 11.91 3.06
N HIS A 89 -16.99 11.34 4.24
CA HIS A 89 -16.59 11.92 5.51
C HIS A 89 -15.43 11.10 6.10
N LEU A 90 -14.41 11.81 6.62
CA LEU A 90 -13.20 11.19 7.17
C LEU A 90 -13.03 11.63 8.62
N ILE A 91 -12.96 10.65 9.52
CA ILE A 91 -12.54 10.84 10.91
C ILE A 91 -11.24 10.06 11.08
N GLN A 92 -10.24 10.64 11.75
CA GLN A 92 -8.96 9.98 11.95
C GLN A 92 -8.36 10.28 13.32
N SER A 93 -7.62 9.30 13.85
CA SER A 93 -6.75 9.44 15.01
C SER A 93 -5.32 9.08 14.63
N LYS A 94 -4.36 9.73 15.27
CA LYS A 94 -2.93 9.49 15.07
C LYS A 94 -2.30 9.18 16.43
N ASN A 95 -1.71 8.00 16.55
CA ASN A 95 -1.13 7.48 17.78
C ASN A 95 0.38 7.29 17.56
N PRO A 96 1.26 7.96 18.33
CA PRO A 96 2.69 7.69 18.30
C PRO A 96 2.97 6.22 18.59
N ILE A 97 3.99 5.64 17.97
CA ILE A 97 4.39 4.26 18.25
C ILE A 97 5.45 4.31 19.36
N PRO A 98 5.22 3.65 20.51
CA PRO A 98 6.24 3.51 21.54
C PRO A 98 7.52 2.86 20.97
N VAL A 99 8.67 3.45 21.28
CA VAL A 99 9.97 3.06 20.69
C VAL A 99 10.36 1.63 21.08
N ASP A 100 10.03 1.22 22.31
CA ASP A 100 10.20 -0.13 22.81
C ASP A 100 9.42 -1.17 21.97
N LEU A 101 8.24 -0.81 21.47
CA LEU A 101 7.46 -1.70 20.59
C LEU A 101 8.07 -1.85 19.20
N MET A 102 8.89 -0.90 18.73
CA MET A 102 9.58 -1.02 17.44
C MET A 102 10.69 -2.07 17.45
N SER A 103 11.15 -2.47 18.63
CA SER A 103 12.20 -3.49 18.83
C SER A 103 11.80 -4.61 19.79
N GLY A 104 10.50 -4.71 20.09
CA GLY A 104 9.92 -5.67 21.03
C GLY A 104 9.49 -6.96 20.34
N THR A 105 8.30 -7.45 20.71
CA THR A 105 7.70 -8.66 20.15
C THR A 105 6.54 -8.34 19.21
N SER A 106 6.23 -9.28 18.32
CA SER A 106 5.03 -9.20 17.48
C SER A 106 3.77 -9.06 18.33
N ASP A 107 3.61 -9.88 19.37
CA ASP A 107 2.45 -9.81 20.26
C ASP A 107 2.30 -8.42 20.89
N GLY A 108 3.40 -7.82 21.37
CA GLY A 108 3.39 -6.47 21.94
C GLY A 108 2.95 -5.39 20.93
N LEU A 109 3.55 -5.38 19.73
CA LEU A 109 3.18 -4.42 18.69
C LEU A 109 1.72 -4.59 18.27
N PHE A 110 1.30 -5.80 17.88
CA PHE A 110 -0.05 -6.02 17.34
C PHE A 110 -1.14 -5.88 18.41
N SER A 111 -0.85 -6.19 19.67
CA SER A 111 -1.74 -5.87 20.80
C SER A 111 -1.93 -4.36 20.95
N TYR A 112 -0.85 -3.57 20.84
CA TYR A 112 -0.93 -2.11 20.83
C TYR A 112 -1.77 -1.60 19.66
N LEU A 113 -1.51 -2.07 18.43
CA LEU A 113 -2.28 -1.64 17.25
C LEU A 113 -3.78 -1.95 17.41
N ALA A 114 -4.12 -3.17 17.85
CA ALA A 114 -5.50 -3.56 18.11
C ALA A 114 -6.16 -2.67 19.18
N SER A 115 -5.43 -2.30 20.24
CA SER A 115 -5.95 -1.41 21.29
C SER A 115 -6.29 -0.01 20.76
N LYS A 116 -5.52 0.48 19.78
CA LYS A 116 -5.79 1.77 19.13
C LYS A 116 -6.98 1.71 18.19
N VAL A 117 -7.18 0.59 17.51
CA VAL A 117 -8.42 0.35 16.74
C VAL A 117 -9.61 0.26 17.69
N ALA A 118 -9.49 -0.46 18.81
CA ALA A 118 -10.55 -0.59 19.82
C ALA A 118 -11.00 0.78 20.36
N GLN A 119 -10.04 1.59 20.84
CA GLN A 119 -10.29 2.94 21.36
C GLN A 119 -10.99 3.83 20.32
N PHE A 120 -10.56 3.73 19.06
CA PHE A 120 -11.14 4.52 17.98
C PHE A 120 -12.58 4.08 17.65
N VAL A 121 -12.83 2.77 17.56
CA VAL A 121 -14.17 2.22 17.31
C VAL A 121 -15.12 2.57 18.45
N GLU A 122 -14.71 2.43 19.70
CA GLU A 122 -15.52 2.80 20.87
C GLU A 122 -15.91 4.28 20.84
N SER A 123 -14.93 5.16 20.57
CA SER A 123 -15.15 6.61 20.59
C SER A 123 -16.04 7.13 19.46
N HIS A 124 -16.08 6.47 18.31
CA HIS A 124 -16.74 6.99 17.10
C HIS A 124 -17.89 6.11 16.56
N HIS A 125 -17.96 4.85 17.02
CA HIS A 125 -18.92 3.86 16.55
C HIS A 125 -19.54 3.03 17.70
N GLY A 126 -19.26 3.33 18.97
CA GLY A 126 -19.68 2.54 20.13
C GLY A 126 -21.19 2.38 20.35
N GLU A 127 -22.01 3.25 19.77
CA GLU A 127 -23.49 3.13 19.82
C GLU A 127 -24.06 2.16 18.76
N LYS A 128 -23.24 1.71 17.79
CA LYS A 128 -23.66 0.70 16.81
C LYS A 128 -23.46 -0.68 17.43
N VAL A 129 -24.51 -1.17 18.08
CA VAL A 129 -24.59 -2.55 18.58
C VAL A 129 -24.38 -3.48 17.38
N ILE A 130 -23.31 -4.28 17.45
CA ILE A 130 -23.00 -5.32 16.47
C ILE A 130 -23.69 -6.57 17.00
N GLU A 131 -24.91 -6.79 16.51
CA GLU A 131 -25.76 -7.91 16.94
C GLU A 131 -25.30 -9.23 16.28
N ASP A 132 -24.71 -9.16 15.07
CA ASP A 132 -24.23 -10.33 14.32
C ASP A 132 -22.79 -10.18 13.77
N ALA A 133 -22.17 -11.32 13.45
CA ALA A 133 -20.85 -11.36 12.79
C ALA A 133 -20.82 -10.65 11.41
N SER A 134 -21.99 -10.45 10.78
CA SER A 134 -22.16 -9.69 9.54
C SER A 134 -22.02 -8.17 9.72
N ASP A 135 -22.09 -7.67 10.95
CA ASP A 135 -22.07 -6.22 11.24
C ASP A 135 -20.66 -5.71 11.60
N LYS A 136 -19.64 -6.58 11.53
CA LYS A 136 -18.25 -6.16 11.77
C LYS A 136 -17.82 -5.11 10.74
N LEU A 137 -17.20 -4.03 11.22
CA LEU A 137 -16.60 -3.02 10.35
C LEU A 137 -15.42 -3.63 9.58
N LYS A 138 -15.37 -3.39 8.27
CA LYS A 138 -14.26 -3.84 7.42
C LYS A 138 -13.10 -2.87 7.54
N LEU A 139 -11.90 -3.39 7.76
CA LEU A 139 -10.67 -2.61 7.89
C LEU A 139 -9.69 -2.93 6.76
N GLY A 140 -9.24 -1.88 6.06
CA GLY A 140 -8.07 -1.95 5.19
C GLY A 140 -6.80 -1.65 5.98
N PHE A 141 -5.85 -2.58 6.02
CA PHE A 141 -4.59 -2.42 6.73
C PHE A 141 -3.48 -1.99 5.77
N THR A 142 -3.16 -0.70 5.78
CA THR A 142 -2.02 -0.13 5.06
C THR A 142 -0.73 -0.47 5.80
N PHE A 143 0.02 -1.42 5.23
CA PHE A 143 1.26 -1.92 5.82
C PHE A 143 2.41 -1.71 4.82
N SER A 144 3.02 -0.52 4.87
CA SER A 144 4.08 -0.13 3.94
C SER A 144 5.46 -0.67 4.34
N PHE A 145 5.56 -1.99 4.44
CA PHE A 145 6.81 -2.75 4.58
C PHE A 145 6.91 -3.80 3.45
N PRO A 146 8.09 -4.36 3.20
CA PRO A 146 8.24 -5.49 2.27
C PRO A 146 7.43 -6.71 2.74
N VAL A 147 6.44 -7.09 1.94
CA VAL A 147 5.54 -8.23 2.22
C VAL A 147 5.47 -9.13 0.99
N ASP A 148 5.42 -10.43 1.23
CA ASP A 148 5.03 -11.43 0.25
C ASP A 148 3.52 -11.61 0.34
N GLN A 149 2.80 -10.85 -0.49
CA GLN A 149 1.34 -10.83 -0.50
C GLN A 149 0.80 -11.99 -1.34
N THR A 150 -0.04 -12.83 -0.75
CA THR A 150 -0.56 -14.06 -1.40
C THR A 150 -2.04 -13.98 -1.73
N SER A 151 -2.77 -13.05 -1.10
CA SER A 151 -4.16 -12.70 -1.40
C SER A 151 -4.44 -11.24 -1.06
N LEU A 152 -5.67 -10.78 -1.25
CA LEU A 152 -6.08 -9.43 -0.84
C LEU A 152 -5.92 -9.23 0.68
N ASP A 153 -6.12 -10.27 1.47
CA ASP A 153 -6.20 -10.28 2.93
C ASP A 153 -5.13 -11.15 3.61
N SER A 154 -4.05 -11.48 2.91
CA SER A 154 -2.92 -12.25 3.47
C SER A 154 -1.60 -11.79 2.88
N GLY A 155 -0.62 -11.58 3.77
CA GLY A 155 0.75 -11.31 3.34
C GLY A 155 1.75 -11.55 4.46
N LYS A 156 2.85 -12.22 4.12
CA LYS A 156 3.93 -12.51 5.06
C LYS A 156 4.95 -11.39 5.06
N LEU A 157 5.39 -10.96 6.24
CA LEU A 157 6.47 -9.98 6.34
C LEU A 157 7.78 -10.59 5.84
N ILE A 158 8.44 -9.94 4.88
CA ILE A 158 9.77 -10.37 4.40
C ILE A 158 10.85 -9.80 5.32
N ARG A 159 10.78 -8.50 5.63
CA ARG A 159 11.74 -7.81 6.51
C ARG A 159 11.18 -6.49 7.01
N TRP A 160 11.67 -6.05 8.15
CA TRP A 160 11.38 -4.72 8.66
C TRP A 160 12.19 -3.63 7.96
N THR A 161 11.65 -2.41 8.00
CA THR A 161 12.29 -1.17 7.56
C THR A 161 11.93 -0.05 8.55
N LYS A 162 12.30 1.21 8.27
CA LYS A 162 11.85 2.38 9.06
C LYS A 162 12.23 2.30 10.56
N GLY A 163 13.32 1.61 10.89
CA GLY A 163 13.80 1.45 12.27
C GLY A 163 13.11 0.36 13.09
N PHE A 164 12.16 -0.40 12.50
CA PHE A 164 11.59 -1.57 13.17
C PHE A 164 12.57 -2.74 13.15
N ASN A 165 12.58 -3.52 14.22
CA ASN A 165 13.34 -4.76 14.35
C ASN A 165 12.60 -5.73 15.29
N ILE A 166 11.63 -6.46 14.75
CA ILE A 166 10.82 -7.44 15.50
C ILE A 166 11.00 -8.81 14.83
N PRO A 167 12.05 -9.58 15.19
CA PRO A 167 12.45 -10.78 14.45
C PRO A 167 11.38 -11.86 14.41
N ASP A 168 10.59 -11.99 15.48
CA ASP A 168 9.53 -12.99 15.55
C ASP A 168 8.34 -12.68 14.62
N CYS A 169 8.30 -11.51 13.97
CA CYS A 169 7.25 -11.15 13.00
C CYS A 169 7.58 -11.59 11.57
N VAL A 170 8.85 -11.84 11.27
CA VAL A 170 9.30 -12.23 9.93
C VAL A 170 8.65 -13.57 9.55
N ASP A 171 8.25 -13.70 8.29
CA ASP A 171 7.53 -14.84 7.71
C ASP A 171 6.12 -15.12 8.30
N LYS A 172 5.62 -14.26 9.20
CA LYS A 172 4.25 -14.33 9.71
C LYS A 172 3.30 -13.50 8.87
N ASP A 173 2.06 -13.99 8.76
CA ASP A 173 0.97 -13.26 8.14
C ASP A 173 0.52 -12.10 9.04
N ILE A 174 0.78 -10.88 8.56
CA ILE A 174 0.50 -9.64 9.29
C ILE A 174 -0.99 -9.33 9.42
N VAL A 175 -1.82 -9.80 8.48
CA VAL A 175 -3.27 -9.65 8.57
C VAL A 175 -3.82 -10.56 9.66
N ALA A 176 -3.39 -11.83 9.65
CA ALA A 176 -3.77 -12.79 10.69
C ALA A 176 -3.31 -12.35 12.09
N LEU A 177 -2.10 -11.78 12.20
CA LEU A 177 -1.59 -11.22 13.45
C LEU A 177 -2.48 -10.09 13.99
N LEU A 178 -2.83 -9.11 13.15
CA LEU A 178 -3.71 -8.02 13.57
C LEU A 178 -5.11 -8.53 13.91
N GLN A 179 -5.68 -9.40 13.07
CA GLN A 179 -7.01 -9.98 13.30
C GLN A 179 -7.07 -10.75 14.62
N THR A 180 -6.05 -11.56 14.92
CA THR A 180 -5.96 -12.30 16.19
C THR A 180 -6.02 -11.37 17.40
N HIS A 181 -5.35 -10.21 17.35
CA HIS A 181 -5.34 -9.27 18.47
C HIS A 181 -6.64 -8.46 18.57
N LEU A 182 -7.28 -8.15 17.44
CA LEU A 182 -8.62 -7.57 17.42
C LEU A 182 -9.63 -8.53 18.05
N ASP A 183 -9.59 -9.82 17.71
CA ASP A 183 -10.49 -10.83 18.26
C ASP A 183 -10.23 -11.08 19.76
N LYS A 184 -8.95 -11.15 20.20
CA LYS A 184 -8.58 -11.22 21.63
C LYS A 184 -9.18 -10.06 22.44
N GLN A 185 -9.20 -8.87 21.86
CA GLN A 185 -9.75 -7.66 22.48
C GLN A 185 -11.25 -7.46 22.20
N LYS A 186 -11.91 -8.43 21.53
CA LYS A 186 -13.33 -8.40 21.14
C LYS A 186 -13.72 -7.17 20.33
N VAL A 187 -12.78 -6.65 19.54
CA VAL A 187 -13.03 -5.51 18.66
C VAL A 187 -13.85 -6.00 17.48
N PRO A 188 -15.00 -5.39 17.16
CA PRO A 188 -15.91 -5.91 16.15
C PRO A 188 -15.51 -5.45 14.75
N VAL A 189 -14.30 -5.82 14.35
CA VAL A 189 -13.63 -5.41 13.11
C VAL A 189 -13.08 -6.65 12.41
N THR A 190 -13.17 -6.67 11.08
CA THR A 190 -12.52 -7.68 10.23
C THR A 190 -11.50 -7.00 9.34
N VAL A 191 -10.24 -7.43 9.40
CA VAL A 191 -9.20 -6.99 8.47
C VAL A 191 -9.47 -7.63 7.11
N ALA A 192 -9.98 -6.84 6.17
CA ALA A 192 -10.51 -7.32 4.89
C ALA A 192 -9.54 -7.13 3.73
N ALA A 193 -8.50 -6.31 3.91
CA ALA A 193 -7.49 -6.09 2.89
C ALA A 193 -6.16 -5.67 3.52
N LEU A 194 -5.07 -6.23 3.00
CA LEU A 194 -3.73 -5.71 3.12
C LEU A 194 -3.50 -4.73 1.97
N ALA A 195 -3.21 -3.48 2.32
CA ALA A 195 -2.99 -2.41 1.36
C ALA A 195 -1.57 -1.85 1.47
N ASN A 196 -1.14 -1.17 0.40
CA ASN A 196 0.05 -0.34 0.40
C ASN A 196 -0.35 1.12 0.13
N ASP A 197 0.45 2.05 0.67
CA ASP A 197 0.28 3.49 0.48
C ASP A 197 0.01 3.93 -0.97
N THR A 198 0.81 3.47 -1.94
CA THR A 198 0.63 3.85 -3.35
C THR A 198 -0.69 3.38 -3.95
N VAL A 199 -1.15 2.17 -3.61
CA VAL A 199 -2.45 1.65 -4.04
C VAL A 199 -3.57 2.46 -3.38
N GLY A 200 -3.45 2.75 -2.08
CA GLY A 200 -4.38 3.62 -1.37
C GLY A 200 -4.46 5.02 -1.98
N THR A 201 -3.33 5.61 -2.38
CA THR A 201 -3.26 6.89 -3.09
C THR A 201 -4.03 6.82 -4.42
N LEU A 202 -3.81 5.76 -5.22
CA LEU A 202 -4.52 5.56 -6.49
C LEU A 202 -6.04 5.47 -6.28
N LEU A 203 -6.49 4.59 -5.37
CA LEU A 203 -7.92 4.34 -5.16
C LEU A 203 -8.63 5.55 -4.54
N SER A 204 -8.00 6.22 -3.56
CA SER A 204 -8.55 7.44 -2.95
C SER A 204 -8.72 8.56 -3.97
N ARG A 205 -7.73 8.74 -4.85
CA ARG A 205 -7.85 9.71 -5.94
C ARG A 205 -8.90 9.30 -6.96
N ALA A 206 -8.98 8.03 -7.34
CA ALA A 206 -10.00 7.54 -8.25
C ALA A 206 -11.43 7.78 -7.73
N TYR A 207 -11.67 7.52 -6.43
CA TYR A 207 -12.98 7.77 -5.81
C TYR A 207 -13.34 9.26 -5.82
N SER A 208 -12.38 10.14 -5.50
CA SER A 208 -12.61 11.59 -5.38
C SER A 208 -12.46 12.39 -6.68
N ALA A 209 -11.98 11.78 -7.77
CA ALA A 209 -11.67 12.48 -9.02
C ALA A 209 -12.90 13.14 -9.65
N GLY A 210 -14.10 12.57 -9.48
CA GLY A 210 -15.34 13.19 -9.95
C GLY A 210 -15.85 14.35 -9.09
N ALA A 211 -15.29 14.57 -7.90
CA ALA A 211 -15.59 15.74 -7.05
C ALA A 211 -14.80 17.00 -7.45
N VAL A 212 -13.87 16.90 -8.42
CA VAL A 212 -13.05 18.04 -8.87
C VAL A 212 -13.91 18.95 -9.73
N ALA A 213 -14.03 20.20 -9.29
CA ALA A 213 -14.84 21.25 -9.92
C ALA A 213 -14.64 21.31 -11.44
N GLY A 214 -15.74 21.16 -12.19
CA GLY A 214 -15.75 21.32 -13.65
C GLY A 214 -16.24 20.11 -14.46
N GLY A 215 -16.66 19.02 -13.81
CA GLY A 215 -17.36 17.91 -14.48
C GLY A 215 -16.52 17.11 -15.48
N LYS A 216 -15.19 17.32 -15.53
CA LYS A 216 -14.28 16.51 -16.34
C LYS A 216 -13.78 15.34 -15.49
N GLN A 217 -14.40 14.19 -15.70
CA GLN A 217 -13.98 12.92 -15.12
C GLN A 217 -12.61 12.54 -15.69
N GLY A 218 -11.53 12.82 -14.94
CA GLY A 218 -10.19 12.34 -15.26
C GLY A 218 -10.02 10.91 -14.77
N GLU A 219 -9.58 10.00 -15.64
CA GLU A 219 -9.28 8.63 -15.24
C GLU A 219 -7.97 8.59 -14.44
N THR A 220 -8.02 8.15 -13.18
CA THR A 220 -6.81 8.02 -12.35
C THR A 220 -6.04 6.77 -12.79
N LYS A 221 -4.87 6.97 -13.39
CA LYS A 221 -4.05 5.88 -13.95
C LYS A 221 -2.92 5.43 -13.04
N ILE A 222 -2.38 6.33 -12.23
CA ILE A 222 -1.17 6.08 -11.43
C ILE A 222 -1.36 6.69 -10.04
N GLY A 223 -0.98 5.94 -9.01
CA GLY A 223 -0.67 6.45 -7.68
C GLY A 223 0.84 6.43 -7.50
N ALA A 224 1.43 7.54 -7.04
CA ALA A 224 2.86 7.62 -6.83
C ALA A 224 3.17 8.34 -5.52
N ILE A 225 4.21 7.89 -4.82
CA ILE A 225 4.74 8.51 -3.62
C ILE A 225 6.14 9.02 -3.94
N PHE A 226 6.38 10.30 -3.66
CA PHE A 226 7.69 10.96 -3.76
C PHE A 226 8.02 11.57 -2.39
N GLY A 227 8.66 10.79 -1.52
CA GLY A 227 9.06 11.22 -0.17
C GLY A 227 10.40 10.63 0.23
N THR A 228 10.56 10.22 1.49
CA THR A 228 11.74 9.47 1.96
C THR A 228 11.99 8.20 1.14
N GLY A 229 10.92 7.65 0.55
CA GLY A 229 11.00 6.61 -0.48
C GLY A 229 10.20 7.00 -1.72
N THR A 230 10.48 6.32 -2.83
CA THR A 230 9.71 6.45 -4.07
C THR A 230 9.10 5.12 -4.47
N ASN A 231 7.80 5.14 -4.75
CA ASN A 231 7.03 3.94 -5.09
C ASN A 231 5.87 4.34 -6.01
N GLY A 232 5.40 3.40 -6.83
CA GLY A 232 4.27 3.61 -7.73
C GLY A 232 3.24 2.48 -7.66
N ALA A 233 2.02 2.75 -8.10
CA ALA A 233 0.99 1.76 -8.37
C ALA A 233 0.20 2.12 -9.62
N TYR A 234 -0.17 1.12 -10.41
CA TYR A 234 -0.95 1.29 -11.64
C TYR A 234 -1.79 0.03 -11.93
N PRO A 235 -2.88 0.13 -12.72
CA PRO A 235 -3.62 -1.04 -13.19
C PRO A 235 -2.87 -1.72 -14.35
N GLU A 236 -2.52 -3.00 -14.15
CA GLU A 236 -1.93 -3.86 -15.19
C GLU A 236 -2.96 -4.88 -15.69
N LYS A 237 -2.87 -5.25 -16.96
CA LYS A 237 -3.71 -6.32 -17.52
C LYS A 237 -3.32 -7.66 -16.88
N LEU A 238 -4.32 -8.43 -16.47
CA LEU A 238 -4.10 -9.72 -15.83
C LEU A 238 -3.24 -10.66 -16.69
N GLU A 239 -3.42 -10.62 -18.02
CA GLU A 239 -2.66 -11.42 -18.98
C GLU A 239 -1.15 -11.11 -19.02
N ASN A 240 -0.72 -9.91 -18.58
CA ASN A 240 0.69 -9.53 -18.56
C ASN A 240 1.41 -10.04 -17.29
N ILE A 241 0.67 -10.39 -16.23
CA ILE A 241 1.24 -10.78 -14.94
C ILE A 241 1.53 -12.29 -14.92
N LYS A 242 2.61 -12.72 -15.59
CA LYS A 242 2.94 -14.15 -15.77
C LYS A 242 3.41 -14.84 -14.49
N LYS A 243 3.88 -14.06 -13.51
CA LYS A 243 4.35 -14.58 -12.22
C LYS A 243 3.25 -14.94 -11.23
N LEU A 244 1.98 -14.70 -11.55
CA LEU A 244 0.89 -15.19 -10.70
C LEU A 244 0.88 -16.72 -10.72
N PRO A 245 0.62 -17.38 -9.56
CA PRO A 245 0.37 -18.80 -9.54
C PRO A 245 -0.76 -19.16 -10.51
N LYS A 246 -0.61 -20.25 -11.26
CA LYS A 246 -1.56 -20.64 -12.32
C LYS A 246 -2.99 -20.76 -11.78
N GLU A 247 -3.17 -21.36 -10.61
CA GLU A 247 -4.47 -21.53 -9.96
C GLU A 247 -5.14 -20.18 -9.65
N VAL A 248 -4.36 -19.22 -9.15
CA VAL A 248 -4.83 -17.85 -8.86
C VAL A 248 -5.23 -17.14 -10.15
N TYR A 249 -4.41 -17.25 -11.20
CA TYR A 249 -4.71 -16.62 -12.49
C TYR A 249 -6.03 -17.15 -13.09
N GLU A 250 -6.23 -18.46 -13.11
CA GLU A 250 -7.44 -19.07 -13.66
C GLU A 250 -8.69 -18.73 -12.83
N ASP A 251 -8.59 -18.68 -11.50
CA ASP A 251 -9.68 -18.24 -10.62
C ASP A 251 -10.09 -16.77 -10.89
N LEU A 252 -9.11 -15.87 -10.97
CA LEU A 252 -9.36 -14.46 -11.27
C LEU A 252 -9.99 -14.29 -12.66
N LYS A 253 -9.50 -15.03 -13.65
CA LYS A 253 -10.04 -15.03 -15.01
C LYS A 253 -11.47 -15.56 -15.05
N ALA A 254 -11.77 -16.64 -14.32
CA ALA A 254 -13.12 -17.19 -14.20
C ALA A 254 -14.11 -16.20 -13.56
N LYS A 255 -13.61 -15.34 -12.64
CA LYS A 255 -14.36 -14.22 -12.04
C LYS A 255 -14.48 -12.99 -12.95
N GLY A 256 -13.95 -13.04 -14.18
CA GLY A 256 -14.02 -11.95 -15.15
C GLY A 256 -13.06 -10.79 -14.87
N VAL A 257 -12.06 -10.98 -14.00
CA VAL A 257 -11.04 -9.97 -13.72
C VAL A 257 -10.18 -9.74 -14.95
N LYS A 258 -10.09 -8.49 -15.40
CA LYS A 258 -9.28 -8.08 -16.56
C LYS A 258 -7.98 -7.37 -16.16
N THR A 259 -7.99 -6.68 -15.03
CA THR A 259 -6.88 -5.87 -14.55
C THR A 259 -6.65 -6.09 -13.07
N MET A 260 -5.40 -5.95 -12.65
CA MET A 260 -5.00 -5.96 -11.24
C MET A 260 -4.01 -4.82 -11.01
N GLN A 261 -4.10 -4.20 -9.84
CA GLN A 261 -3.22 -3.12 -9.47
C GLN A 261 -1.85 -3.71 -9.11
N ILE A 262 -0.81 -3.20 -9.74
CA ILE A 262 0.58 -3.61 -9.50
C ILE A 262 1.29 -2.50 -8.74
N LYS A 263 1.99 -2.88 -7.67
CA LYS A 263 2.89 -2.00 -6.93
C LYS A 263 4.29 -2.09 -7.53
N VAL A 264 4.83 -0.96 -7.95
CA VAL A 264 6.17 -0.80 -8.50
C VAL A 264 7.10 -0.19 -7.47
N SER A 265 7.91 -1.02 -6.83
CA SER A 265 8.91 -0.57 -5.87
C SER A 265 10.18 -0.14 -6.60
N ILE A 266 10.58 1.13 -6.46
CA ILE A 266 11.73 1.73 -7.17
C ILE A 266 13.02 1.61 -6.34
N TYR A 267 13.17 0.52 -5.57
CA TYR A 267 14.44 0.17 -4.93
C TYR A 267 15.13 -0.92 -5.75
N SER A 268 16.44 -0.80 -5.98
CA SER A 268 17.18 -1.89 -6.63
C SER A 268 17.26 -3.08 -5.67
N ARG A 269 17.15 -4.31 -6.20
CA ARG A 269 17.40 -5.53 -5.41
C ARG A 269 18.83 -5.60 -4.83
N LYS A 270 19.74 -4.71 -5.24
CA LYS A 270 21.09 -4.62 -4.68
C LYS A 270 21.17 -3.79 -3.40
N GLU A 271 20.29 -2.82 -3.19
CA GLU A 271 20.18 -2.14 -1.88
C GLU A 271 19.56 -3.04 -0.79
N LEU A 272 19.04 -4.20 -1.18
CA LEU A 272 18.61 -5.28 -0.28
C LEU A 272 19.77 -6.08 0.32
N VAL A 273 21.02 -5.94 -0.19
CA VAL A 273 22.19 -6.75 0.24
C VAL A 273 23.28 -5.91 0.92
N VAL A 274 23.21 -4.57 0.88
CA VAL A 274 24.29 -3.70 1.42
C VAL A 274 24.14 -3.36 2.91
N CYS A 275 23.13 -3.92 3.58
CA CYS A 275 23.03 -3.92 5.05
C CYS A 275 23.02 -5.36 5.59
N SER A 276 24.13 -6.07 5.41
CA SER A 276 24.46 -7.30 6.14
C SER A 276 25.89 -7.21 6.65
#